data_AF-A0A9X6XQL4-F1
#
_entry.id   AF-A0A9X6XQL4-F1
#
_cell.length_a   1.000
_cell.length_b   1.000
_cell.length_c   1.000
_cell.angle_alpha   90.00
_cell.angle_beta   90.00
_cell.angle_gamma   90.00
#
_symmetry.space_group_name_H-M   'P 1'
#
loop_
_entity.id
_entity.type
_entity.pdbx_description
1 polymer ?
#
loop_
_entity_poly.entity_id
_entity_poly.type
_entity_poly.pdbx_seq_one_letter_code
_entity_poly.pdbx_strand_id
1 'polypeptide(L)'
;MKLITTFGRYRLAVQKEFTEIQKEYIEEILIPVVTEFIIGYTGVDFGAEGREFPASYEAVAHRLITYHLSGEQGDIVSEQMGSYRAQYGTDGIYPTKLLKGLSRRMRTPSSRIRGREPKGRCEYEDQ
;
A
#
# COMPACT_ATOMS: atom_id res chain seq x y z
N MET A 1 -12.07 7.78 6.45
CA MET A 1 -10.67 7.44 6.12
C MET A 1 -10.22 8.35 4.99
N LYS A 2 -9.00 8.89 5.03
CA LYS A 2 -8.45 9.69 3.93
C LYS A 2 -7.87 8.74 2.87
N LEU A 3 -8.27 8.92 1.61
CA LEU A 3 -7.78 8.10 0.50
C LEU A 3 -6.42 8.58 0.00
N ILE A 4 -5.59 7.65 -0.47
CA ILE A 4 -4.23 7.95 -0.95
C ILE A 4 -4.20 8.73 -2.27
N THR A 5 -5.25 8.62 -3.07
CA THR A 5 -5.42 9.26 -4.37
C THR A 5 -6.91 9.41 -4.66
N THR A 6 -7.27 10.14 -5.72
CA THR A 6 -8.60 10.12 -6.31
C THR A 6 -8.57 9.50 -7.71
N PHE A 7 -9.75 9.13 -8.25
CA PHE A 7 -9.86 8.66 -9.63
C PHE A 7 -9.33 9.70 -10.61
N GLY A 8 -9.66 10.99 -10.41
CA GLY A 8 -9.18 12.07 -11.27
C GLY A 8 -7.65 12.14 -11.35
N ARG A 9 -6.96 12.01 -10.21
CA ARG A 9 -5.49 11.99 -10.16
C ARG A 9 -4.90 10.74 -10.81
N TYR A 10 -5.50 9.57 -10.54
CA TYR A 10 -5.10 8.32 -11.17
C TYR A 10 -5.24 8.40 -12.70
N ARG A 11 -6.39 8.86 -13.20
CA ARG A 11 -6.68 9.02 -14.63
C ARG A 11 -5.65 9.94 -15.31
N LEU A 12 -5.30 11.05 -14.68
CA LEU A 12 -4.28 11.97 -15.19
C LEU A 12 -2.89 11.31 -15.25
N ALA A 13 -2.55 10.47 -14.28
CA ALA A 13 -1.26 9.80 -14.22
C ALA A 13 -1.09 8.73 -15.30
N VAL A 14 -2.16 7.97 -15.61
CA VAL A 14 -2.09 6.85 -16.57
C VAL A 14 -2.45 7.23 -18.01
N GLN A 15 -3.07 8.41 -18.21
CA GLN A 15 -3.46 8.92 -19.54
C GLN A 15 -4.26 7.90 -20.37
N LYS A 16 -5.15 7.15 -19.71
CA LYS A 16 -6.04 6.16 -20.34
C LYS A 16 -7.50 6.59 -20.20
N GLU A 17 -8.30 6.18 -21.18
CA GLU A 17 -9.75 6.25 -21.08
C GLU A 17 -10.29 5.07 -20.26
N PHE A 18 -11.31 5.35 -19.46
CA PHE A 18 -11.99 4.37 -18.62
C PHE A 18 -13.49 4.48 -18.88
N THR A 19 -14.17 3.34 -18.89
CA THR A 19 -15.64 3.31 -18.90
C THR A 19 -16.18 3.78 -17.54
N GLU A 20 -17.46 4.20 -17.47
CA GLU A 20 -18.08 4.58 -16.19
C GLU A 20 -18.06 3.42 -15.18
N ILE A 21 -18.25 2.18 -15.64
CA ILE A 21 -18.14 0.98 -14.78
C ILE A 21 -16.73 0.82 -14.22
N GLN A 22 -15.69 1.05 -15.03
CA GLN A 22 -14.30 0.99 -14.56
C GLN A 22 -13.99 2.13 -13.59
N LYS A 23 -14.50 3.33 -13.85
CA LYS A 23 -14.36 4.47 -12.95
C LYS A 23 -14.97 4.16 -11.57
N GLU A 24 -16.21 3.71 -11.54
CA GLU A 24 -16.90 3.32 -10.29
C GLU A 24 -16.11 2.23 -9.56
N TYR A 25 -15.66 1.19 -10.27
CA TYR A 25 -14.82 0.14 -9.69
C TYR A 25 -13.50 0.67 -9.12
N ILE A 26 -12.81 1.57 -9.84
CA ILE A 26 -11.55 2.15 -9.36
C ILE A 26 -11.78 3.03 -8.13
N GLU A 27 -12.80 3.88 -8.19
CA GLU A 27 -13.08 4.90 -7.18
C GLU A 27 -13.63 4.29 -5.89
N GLU A 28 -14.58 3.37 -6.00
CA GLU A 28 -15.30 2.82 -4.85
C GLU A 28 -14.61 1.60 -4.24
N ILE A 29 -13.80 0.87 -5.02
CA ILE A 29 -13.21 -0.40 -4.58
C ILE A 29 -11.68 -0.33 -4.59
N LEU A 30 -11.04 -0.10 -5.74
CA LEU A 30 -9.59 -0.24 -5.83
C LEU A 30 -8.82 0.81 -5.01
N ILE A 31 -9.24 2.08 -5.06
CA ILE A 31 -8.55 3.15 -4.30
C ILE A 31 -8.64 2.90 -2.78
N PRO A 32 -9.81 2.58 -2.19
CA PRO A 32 -9.90 2.20 -0.78
C PRO A 32 -9.03 0.99 -0.43
N VAL A 33 -9.11 -0.10 -1.19
CA VAL A 33 -8.33 -1.33 -0.94
C VAL A 33 -6.82 -1.05 -0.97
N VAL A 34 -6.35 -0.29 -1.97
CA VAL A 34 -4.94 0.07 -2.08
C VAL A 34 -4.50 1.02 -0.95
N THR A 35 -5.39 1.92 -0.52
CA THR A 35 -5.12 2.81 0.63
C THR A 35 -4.93 1.99 1.91
N GLU A 36 -5.86 1.08 2.22
CA GLU A 36 -5.77 0.22 3.40
C GLU A 36 -4.52 -0.65 3.37
N PHE A 37 -4.20 -1.24 2.21
CA PHE A 37 -2.98 -2.00 2.05
C PHE A 37 -1.73 -1.15 2.35
N ILE A 38 -1.64 0.08 1.82
CA ILE A 38 -0.46 0.94 2.04
C ILE A 38 -0.35 1.34 3.52
N ILE A 39 -1.46 1.67 4.18
CA ILE A 39 -1.49 1.94 5.61
C ILE A 39 -1.01 0.71 6.40
N GLY A 40 -1.55 -0.47 6.12
CA GLY A 40 -1.17 -1.72 6.77
C GLY A 40 0.30 -2.11 6.51
N TYR A 41 0.76 -1.94 5.28
CA TYR A 41 2.13 -2.27 4.86
C TYR A 41 3.18 -1.33 5.47
N THR A 42 2.86 -0.04 5.59
CA THR A 42 3.80 0.98 6.09
C THR A 42 3.66 1.24 7.58
N GLY A 43 2.52 0.87 8.17
CA GLY A 43 2.17 1.11 9.57
C GLY A 43 1.86 2.58 9.89
N VAL A 44 1.51 3.39 8.88
CA VAL A 44 1.25 4.83 9.03
C VAL A 44 -0.10 5.18 8.41
N ASP A 45 -1.01 5.64 9.25
CA ASP A 45 -2.27 6.26 8.81
C ASP A 45 -2.08 7.78 8.75
N PHE A 46 -1.70 8.28 7.58
CA PHE A 46 -1.51 9.72 7.36
C PHE A 46 -2.81 10.50 7.57
N GLY A 47 -3.97 9.89 7.30
CA GLY A 47 -5.27 10.52 7.52
C GLY A 47 -5.56 10.74 9.00
N ALA A 48 -5.35 9.70 9.83
CA ALA A 48 -5.51 9.81 11.29
C ALA A 48 -4.51 10.80 11.92
N GLU A 49 -3.31 10.94 11.34
CA GLU A 49 -2.32 11.92 11.78
C GLU A 49 -2.56 13.35 11.23
N GLY A 50 -3.63 13.58 10.45
CA GLY A 50 -3.93 14.88 9.86
C GLY A 50 -2.95 15.32 8.77
N ARG A 51 -2.20 14.37 8.17
CA ARG A 51 -1.18 14.61 7.14
C ARG A 51 -1.69 14.22 5.75
N GLU A 52 -1.01 14.72 4.73
CA GLU A 52 -1.17 14.24 3.35
C GLU A 52 -0.31 12.98 3.12
N PHE A 53 -0.77 12.12 2.22
CA PHE A 53 0.08 11.03 1.75
C PHE A 53 1.26 11.59 0.94
N PRO A 54 2.48 11.06 1.12
CA PRO A 54 3.61 11.45 0.29
C PRO A 54 3.35 11.13 -1.19
N ALA A 55 3.83 11.98 -2.11
CA ALA A 55 3.69 11.75 -3.55
C ALA A 55 4.33 10.40 -4.01
N SER A 56 5.39 9.95 -3.34
CA SER A 56 5.98 8.64 -3.60
C SER A 56 5.04 7.47 -3.28
N TYR A 57 4.16 7.63 -2.28
CA TYR A 57 3.18 6.62 -1.89
C TYR A 57 2.01 6.64 -2.87
N GLU A 58 1.59 7.83 -3.30
CA GLU A 58 0.58 7.99 -4.36
C GLU A 58 1.04 7.34 -5.68
N ALA A 59 2.30 7.52 -6.07
CA ALA A 59 2.88 6.84 -7.25
C ALA A 59 2.89 5.30 -7.10
N VAL A 60 3.13 4.78 -5.90
CA VAL A 60 3.00 3.35 -5.62
C VAL A 60 1.55 2.91 -5.78
N ALA A 61 0.60 3.67 -5.23
CA ALA A 61 -0.83 3.37 -5.33
C ALA A 61 -1.29 3.28 -6.79
N HIS A 62 -0.87 4.21 -7.66
CA HIS A 62 -1.21 4.15 -9.09
C HIS A 62 -0.68 2.88 -9.77
N ARG A 63 0.53 2.42 -9.42
CA ARG A 63 1.05 1.15 -9.94
C ARG A 63 0.24 -0.04 -9.46
N LEU A 64 -0.18 -0.04 -8.20
CA LEU A 64 -1.02 -1.12 -7.65
C LEU A 64 -2.40 -1.15 -8.32
N ILE A 65 -3.06 0.00 -8.47
CA ILE A 65 -4.34 0.10 -9.19
C ILE A 65 -4.19 -0.40 -10.63
N THR A 66 -3.12 -0.01 -11.32
CA THR A 66 -2.86 -0.47 -12.70
C THR A 66 -2.62 -1.97 -12.75
N TYR A 67 -1.94 -2.54 -11.75
CA TYR A 67 -1.73 -3.98 -11.63
C TYR A 67 -3.08 -4.73 -11.55
N HIS A 68 -4.01 -4.28 -10.71
CA HIS A 68 -5.38 -4.84 -10.61
C HIS A 68 -6.14 -4.84 -11.94
N LEU A 69 -6.01 -3.75 -12.70
CA LEU A 69 -6.71 -3.58 -13.97
C LEU A 69 -6.07 -4.36 -15.12
N SER A 70 -4.76 -4.65 -15.04
CA SER A 70 -4.02 -5.35 -16.09
C SER A 70 -4.26 -6.86 -16.12
N GLY A 71 -4.77 -7.46 -15.05
CA GLY A 71 -5.26 -8.84 -15.01
C GLY A 71 -4.26 -9.96 -15.35
N GLU A 72 -2.97 -9.66 -15.59
CA GLU A 72 -2.01 -10.65 -16.09
C GLU A 72 -1.07 -11.18 -15.00
N GLN A 73 -1.09 -12.52 -14.90
CA GLN A 73 -0.08 -13.46 -14.41
C GLN A 73 -0.01 -13.78 -12.90
N GLY A 74 -0.54 -14.95 -12.57
CA GLY A 74 0.22 -16.01 -11.90
C GLY A 74 -0.14 -16.28 -10.45
N ASP A 75 -0.17 -15.22 -9.64
CA ASP A 75 -0.17 -15.35 -8.18
C ASP A 75 -1.23 -14.44 -7.53
N ILE A 76 -2.39 -14.33 -8.19
CA ILE A 76 -3.48 -13.48 -7.74
C ILE A 76 -4.52 -14.36 -7.04
N VAL A 77 -4.56 -14.30 -5.71
CA VAL A 77 -5.69 -14.84 -4.95
C VAL A 77 -6.81 -13.82 -5.10
N SER A 78 -7.78 -14.16 -5.94
CA SER A 78 -8.98 -13.36 -6.08
C SER A 78 -10.01 -13.78 -5.04
N GLU A 79 -10.25 -12.94 -4.04
CA GLU A 79 -11.42 -13.12 -3.18
C GLU A 79 -12.61 -12.38 -3.78
N GLN A 80 -13.71 -13.10 -3.91
CA GLN A 80 -14.99 -12.52 -4.29
C GLN A 80 -15.61 -11.89 -3.04
N MET A 81 -15.62 -10.55 -3.00
CA MET A 81 -16.29 -9.80 -1.95
C MET A 81 -17.61 -9.25 -2.51
N GLY A 82 -18.65 -10.07 -2.49
CA GLY A 82 -19.96 -9.71 -3.04
C GLY A 82 -19.94 -9.57 -4.57
N SER A 83 -20.18 -8.35 -5.08
CA SER A 83 -20.26 -8.03 -6.51
C SER A 83 -18.93 -7.68 -7.17
N TYR A 84 -17.82 -7.65 -6.41
CA TYR A 84 -16.51 -7.26 -6.94
C TYR A 84 -15.39 -8.23 -6.56
N ARG A 85 -14.29 -8.17 -7.33
CA ARG A 85 -13.16 -9.11 -7.25
C ARG A 85 -11.89 -8.38 -6.78
N ALA A 86 -11.53 -8.52 -5.51
CA ALA A 86 -10.27 -7.98 -4.99
C ALA A 86 -9.10 -8.91 -5.33
N GLN A 87 -8.00 -8.37 -5.85
CA GLN A 87 -6.81 -9.15 -6.24
C GLN A 87 -5.67 -8.94 -5.23
N TYR A 88 -5.26 -9.99 -4.52
CA TYR A 88 -4.10 -9.96 -3.63
C TYR A 88 -2.97 -10.82 -4.19
N GLY A 89 -1.70 -10.51 -3.88
CA GLY A 89 -0.60 -11.44 -4.16
C GLY A 89 -0.67 -12.70 -3.28
N THR A 90 0.10 -13.74 -3.61
CA THR A 90 0.06 -15.10 -3.02
C THR A 90 0.10 -15.18 -1.48
N ASP A 91 0.60 -14.16 -0.79
CA ASP A 91 0.62 -14.05 0.69
C ASP A 91 -0.23 -12.89 1.24
N GLY A 92 -1.19 -12.36 0.46
CA GLY A 92 -1.87 -11.09 0.78
C GLY A 92 -1.00 -9.84 0.50
N ILE A 93 0.17 -10.01 -0.11
CA ILE A 93 1.17 -8.95 -0.34
C ILE A 93 1.48 -8.86 -1.84
N TYR A 94 1.40 -7.65 -2.41
CA TYR A 94 1.77 -7.42 -3.82
C TYR A 94 3.26 -7.74 -4.09
N PRO A 95 3.62 -8.07 -5.34
CA PRO A 95 5.02 -8.27 -5.74
C PRO A 95 5.94 -7.12 -5.27
N THR A 96 7.07 -7.47 -4.67
CA THR A 96 8.02 -6.51 -4.05
C THR A 96 8.47 -5.39 -4.99
N LYS A 97 8.59 -5.68 -6.29
CA LYS A 97 8.90 -4.70 -7.35
C LYS A 97 7.89 -3.54 -7.41
N LEU A 98 6.62 -3.80 -7.10
CA LEU A 98 5.55 -2.79 -7.10
C LEU A 98 5.59 -1.90 -5.85
N LEU A 99 6.12 -2.44 -4.75
CA LEU A 99 6.19 -1.79 -3.44
C LEU A 99 7.42 -0.86 -3.29
N LYS A 100 8.33 -0.87 -4.28
CA LYS A 100 9.52 -0.01 -4.28
C LYS A 100 9.15 1.46 -4.16
N GLY A 101 9.57 2.11 -3.08
CA GLY A 101 9.24 3.51 -2.77
C GLY A 101 8.33 3.69 -1.55
N LEU A 102 7.75 2.60 -1.03
CA LEU A 102 7.16 2.59 0.30
C LEU A 102 8.24 2.39 1.34
N SER A 103 8.33 3.32 2.30
CA SER A 103 9.16 3.12 3.49
C SER A 103 8.32 2.38 4.52
N ARG A 104 8.69 1.13 4.80
CA ARG A 104 8.18 0.45 5.99
C ARG A 104 8.70 1.21 7.20
N ARG A 105 7.79 1.73 8.02
CA ARG A 105 8.18 2.06 9.39
C ARG A 105 8.44 0.71 10.04
N MET A 106 9.71 0.31 10.17
CA MET A 106 10.04 -0.67 11.19
C MET A 106 9.36 -0.14 12.45
N ARG A 107 8.48 -0.92 13.08
CA ARG A 107 8.00 -0.60 14.43
C ARG A 107 9.25 -0.41 15.27
N THR A 108 9.74 0.82 15.40
CA THR A 108 10.46 1.19 16.61
C THR A 108 9.37 1.03 17.65
N PRO A 109 9.48 0.06 18.58
CA PRO A 109 8.48 -0.08 19.62
C PRO A 109 8.30 1.31 20.22
N SER A 110 7.06 1.80 20.19
CA SER A 110 6.72 3.13 20.70
C SER A 110 7.39 3.31 22.05
N SER A 111 7.78 4.54 22.36
CA SER A 111 8.45 5.09 23.56
C SER A 111 8.01 4.60 24.95
N ARG A 112 7.16 3.56 25.04
CA ARG A 112 6.87 2.72 26.21
C ARG A 112 8.01 1.78 26.64
N ILE A 113 9.20 1.91 26.05
CA ILE A 113 10.46 1.33 26.57
C ILE A 113 11.38 2.49 27.00
N ARG A 114 10.89 3.40 27.86
CA ARG A 114 11.79 4.16 28.74
C ARG A 114 12.31 3.18 29.78
N GLY A 115 13.51 2.65 29.57
CA GLY A 115 14.19 1.84 30.59
C GLY A 115 15.04 0.67 30.09
N ARG A 116 15.15 0.43 28.78
CA ARG A 116 16.18 -0.50 28.28
C ARG A 116 17.16 0.27 27.40
N GLU A 117 18.35 0.46 27.94
CA GLU A 117 19.51 0.86 27.15
C GLU A 117 19.69 -0.11 25.97
N PRO A 118 19.97 0.40 24.77
CA PRO A 118 20.36 -0.45 23.67
C PRO A 118 21.67 -1.13 24.05
N LYS A 119 21.66 -2.44 24.30
CA LYS A 119 22.89 -3.22 24.33
C LYS A 119 23.52 -3.13 22.94
N GLY A 120 24.65 -2.43 22.86
CA GLY A 120 25.47 -2.36 21.66
C GLY A 120 25.80 -3.75 21.16
N ARG A 121 25.74 -3.94 19.84
CA ARG A 121 26.33 -5.10 19.18
C ARG A 121 27.85 -4.89 19.13
N CYS A 122 28.57 -6.00 19.30
CA CYS A 122 30.01 -6.22 19.09
C CYS A 122 30.88 -6.17 20.34
N GLU A 123 30.86 -7.25 21.11
CA GLU A 123 32.10 -7.85 21.61
C GLU A 123 32.05 -9.33 21.21
N TYR A 124 32.85 -9.69 20.21
CA TYR A 124 33.29 -11.08 20.05
C TYR A 124 34.48 -11.20 21.01
N GLU A 125 34.28 -11.85 22.16
CA GLU A 125 35.41 -12.29 22.97
C GLU A 125 35.99 -13.54 22.29
N ASP A 126 37.10 -13.35 21.59
CA ASP A 126 38.11 -14.39 21.43
C ASP A 126 38.82 -14.56 22.78
N GLN A 127 38.65 -15.71 23.44
CA GLN A 127 39.70 -16.44 24.19
C GLN A 127 39.20 -17.80 24.70
#